data_AF-A0A1E3S9J5-F1
#
_entry.id   AF-A0A1E3S9J5-F1
#
_cell.length_a   1.000
_cell.length_b   1.000
_cell.length_c   1.000
_cell.angle_alpha   90.00
_cell.angle_beta   90.00
_cell.angle_gamma   90.00
#
_symmetry.space_group_name_H-M   'P 1'
#
loop_
_entity.id
_entity.type
_entity.pdbx_description
1 polymer ?
#
loop_
_entity_poly.entity_id
_entity_poly.type
_entity_poly.pdbx_seq_one_letter_code
_entity_poly.pdbx_strand_id
1 'polypeptide(L)'
;MQNREGCTMRWVLGIVGAAAVLASLLVLPLPLSLQAVDRTGVPITCGTGLHPDYNLAAREDALNKDLQSSFGALYVPSDYENQCAAIITTRRGIAYSVLVTGGALLGTALLLSLRAAGFIDLSRESFRKASKQRVAPVLIPKSSPPPMRYYEDLDLVRMSLGIRVQH
;
A
#
# COMPACT_ATOMS: atom_id res chain seq x y z
N MET A 1 -5.07 26.32 -29.21
CA MET A 1 -3.71 25.87 -28.80
C MET A 1 -3.71 24.93 -27.58
N GLN A 2 -4.87 24.58 -26.99
CA GLN A 2 -4.95 23.83 -25.72
C GLN A 2 -4.72 22.30 -25.82
N ASN A 3 -4.80 21.71 -27.03
CA ASN A 3 -4.65 20.26 -27.21
C ASN A 3 -3.19 19.77 -27.25
N ARG A 4 -2.21 20.65 -27.48
CA ARG A 4 -0.78 20.25 -27.52
C ARG A 4 -0.21 20.04 -26.11
N GLU A 5 -0.57 20.91 -25.17
CA GLU A 5 -0.03 20.88 -23.79
C GLU A 5 -0.51 19.66 -23.00
N GLY A 6 -1.76 19.23 -23.21
CA GLY A 6 -2.28 18.03 -22.58
C GLY A 6 -1.59 16.74 -23.05
N CYS A 7 -1.17 16.68 -24.31
CA CYS A 7 -0.47 15.52 -24.86
C CYS A 7 0.97 15.44 -24.36
N THR A 8 1.69 16.57 -24.35
CA THR A 8 3.10 16.62 -23.89
C THR A 8 3.23 16.29 -22.41
N MET A 9 2.36 16.83 -21.56
CA MET A 9 2.40 16.60 -20.10
C MET A 9 2.22 15.12 -19.74
N ARG A 10 1.33 14.42 -20.45
CA ARG A 10 1.05 12.99 -20.23
C ARG A 10 2.21 12.09 -20.63
N TRP A 11 2.88 12.43 -21.74
CA TRP A 11 4.09 11.73 -22.16
C TRP A 11 5.24 11.92 -21.17
N VAL A 12 5.45 13.15 -20.68
CA VAL A 12 6.46 13.44 -19.66
C VAL A 12 6.20 12.63 -18.38
N LEU A 13 4.96 12.61 -17.89
CA LEU A 13 4.57 11.80 -16.73
C LEU A 13 4.86 10.31 -16.93
N GLY A 14 4.53 9.77 -18.11
CA GLY A 14 4.83 8.38 -18.46
C GLY A 14 6.32 8.08 -18.48
N ILE A 15 7.15 8.95 -19.07
CA ILE A 15 8.61 8.77 -19.12
C ILE A 15 9.22 8.84 -17.72
N VAL A 16 8.83 9.83 -16.91
CA VAL A 16 9.32 9.97 -15.53
C VAL A 16 8.90 8.76 -14.69
N GLY A 17 7.66 8.31 -14.82
CA GLY A 17 7.16 7.11 -14.13
C GLY A 17 7.94 5.86 -14.54
N ALA A 18 8.15 5.64 -15.84
CA ALA A 18 8.92 4.51 -16.36
C ALA A 18 10.38 4.55 -15.87
N ALA A 19 11.02 5.70 -15.94
CA ALA A 19 12.39 5.88 -15.48
C ALA A 19 12.52 5.60 -13.98
N ALA A 20 11.59 6.07 -13.16
CA ALA A 20 11.56 5.80 -11.73
C ALA A 20 11.41 4.30 -11.43
N VAL A 21 10.49 3.61 -12.11
CA VAL A 21 10.30 2.15 -11.96
C VAL A 21 11.59 1.41 -12.36
N LEU A 22 12.18 1.73 -13.50
CA LEU A 22 13.43 1.11 -13.94
C LEU A 22 14.58 1.37 -12.96
N ALA A 23 14.72 2.61 -12.48
CA ALA A 23 15.73 2.96 -11.49
C ALA A 23 15.54 2.15 -10.20
N SER A 24 14.31 1.99 -9.71
CA SER A 24 14.03 1.20 -8.52
C SER A 24 14.43 -0.28 -8.68
N LEU A 25 14.17 -0.86 -9.86
CA LEU A 25 14.53 -2.24 -10.17
C LEU A 25 16.04 -2.43 -10.31
N LEU A 26 16.74 -1.43 -10.85
CA LEU A 26 18.20 -1.46 -11.01
C LEU A 26 18.96 -1.21 -9.70
N VAL A 27 18.37 -0.52 -8.72
CA VAL A 27 19.07 -0.21 -7.47
C VAL A 27 19.13 -1.40 -6.51
N LEU A 28 18.15 -2.30 -6.56
CA LEU A 28 18.03 -3.48 -5.70
C LEU A 28 19.16 -4.53 -5.86
N PRO A 29 19.63 -4.88 -7.08
CA PRO A 29 20.71 -5.85 -7.27
C PRO A 29 22.11 -5.30 -7.03
N LEU A 30 22.27 -3.98 -6.81
CA LEU A 30 23.58 -3.41 -6.53
C LEU A 30 24.13 -3.91 -5.18
N PRO A 31 25.43 -4.24 -5.13
CA PRO A 31 26.06 -4.74 -3.91
C PRO A 31 26.06 -3.67 -2.82
N LEU A 32 25.89 -4.13 -1.58
CA LEU A 32 25.93 -3.35 -0.36
C LEU A 32 27.10 -3.80 0.50
N SER A 33 27.83 -2.84 1.03
CA SER A 33 28.89 -3.06 2.00
C SER A 33 28.82 -2.01 3.10
N LEU A 34 29.33 -2.36 4.27
CA LEU A 34 29.58 -1.42 5.35
C LEU A 34 30.81 -0.57 5.04
N GLN A 35 30.92 0.59 5.69
CA GLN A 35 32.16 1.36 5.72
C GLN A 35 33.19 0.77 6.68
N ALA A 36 32.77 -0.18 7.53
CA ALA A 36 33.68 -0.98 8.33
C ALA A 36 34.41 -2.00 7.47
N VAL A 37 35.69 -2.21 7.78
CA VAL A 37 36.55 -3.19 7.12
C VAL A 37 36.79 -4.39 8.04
N ASP A 38 36.97 -5.55 7.44
CA ASP A 38 37.43 -6.74 8.13
C ASP A 38 38.93 -6.63 8.51
N ARG A 39 39.47 -7.68 9.13
CA ARG A 39 40.88 -7.73 9.53
C ARG A 39 41.86 -7.80 8.36
N THR A 40 41.38 -8.10 7.14
CA THR A 40 42.17 -8.08 5.91
C THR A 40 42.13 -6.72 5.21
N GLY A 41 41.37 -5.76 5.74
CA GLY A 41 41.18 -4.43 5.18
C GLY A 41 40.11 -4.36 4.09
N VAL A 42 39.31 -5.41 3.91
CA VAL A 42 38.24 -5.47 2.90
C VAL A 42 36.91 -5.01 3.53
N PRO A 43 36.10 -4.18 2.84
CA PRO A 43 34.79 -3.79 3.33
C PRO A 43 33.88 -4.99 3.61
N ILE A 44 33.19 -4.98 4.75
CA ILE A 44 32.27 -6.06 5.11
C ILE A 44 31.07 -6.01 4.16
N THR A 45 30.89 -7.06 3.35
CA THR A 45 29.80 -7.17 2.39
C THR A 45 28.51 -7.62 3.08
N CYS A 46 27.38 -7.03 2.65
CA CYS A 46 26.04 -7.34 3.15
C CYS A 46 25.15 -8.02 2.07
N GLY A 47 25.75 -8.41 0.94
CA GLY A 47 25.01 -8.91 -0.23
C GLY A 47 24.34 -7.79 -1.02
N THR A 48 23.08 -7.98 -1.40
CA THR A 48 22.28 -7.05 -2.21
C THR A 48 20.93 -6.78 -1.56
N GLY A 49 20.18 -5.81 -2.09
CA GLY A 49 18.79 -5.57 -1.65
C GLY A 49 17.86 -6.76 -1.89
N LEU A 50 18.15 -7.64 -2.87
CA LEU A 50 17.33 -8.83 -3.15
C LEU A 50 17.81 -10.05 -2.38
N HIS A 51 19.12 -10.26 -2.36
CA HIS A 51 19.79 -11.39 -1.72
C HIS A 51 20.66 -10.84 -0.59
N PRO A 52 20.09 -10.67 0.61
CA PRO A 52 20.86 -10.25 1.76
C PRO A 52 21.85 -11.35 2.16
N ASP A 53 23.07 -10.97 2.52
CA ASP A 53 24.07 -11.88 3.08
C ASP A 53 24.60 -11.27 4.38
N TYR A 54 24.48 -12.02 5.47
CA TYR A 54 24.91 -11.60 6.81
C TYR A 54 26.07 -12.46 7.33
N ASN A 55 26.53 -13.45 6.57
CA ASN A 55 27.48 -14.46 7.07
C ASN A 55 28.81 -13.84 7.48
N LEU A 56 29.32 -12.89 6.69
CA LEU A 56 30.58 -12.21 6.98
C LEU A 56 30.44 -11.28 8.20
N ALA A 57 29.35 -10.51 8.26
CA ALA A 57 29.06 -9.61 9.37
C ALA A 57 28.91 -10.38 10.70
N ALA A 58 28.11 -11.44 10.72
CA ALA A 58 27.90 -12.28 11.91
C ALA A 58 29.20 -12.99 12.37
N ARG A 59 30.06 -13.38 11.42
CA ARG A 59 31.38 -13.94 11.74
C ARG A 59 32.27 -12.91 12.44
N GLU A 60 32.37 -11.70 11.90
CA GLU A 60 33.19 -10.64 12.50
C GLU A 60 32.64 -10.20 13.87
N ASP A 61 31.32 -10.16 14.04
CA ASP A 61 30.68 -9.88 15.33
C ASP A 61 31.00 -10.96 16.38
N ALA A 62 30.92 -12.24 16.00
CA ALA A 62 31.29 -13.34 16.88
C ALA A 62 32.78 -13.29 17.28
N LEU A 63 33.66 -12.96 16.34
CA LEU A 63 35.10 -12.83 16.60
C LEU A 63 35.42 -11.64 17.51
N ASN A 64 34.76 -10.49 17.32
CA ASN A 64 34.96 -9.34 18.19
C ASN A 64 34.43 -9.60 19.60
N LYS A 65 33.31 -10.31 19.72
CA LYS A 65 32.78 -10.74 21.02
C LYS A 65 33.72 -11.71 21.74
N ASP A 66 34.30 -12.67 21.00
CA ASP A 66 35.27 -13.63 21.55
C ASP A 66 36.54 -12.91 22.04
N LEU A 67 37.09 -12.00 21.23
CA LEU A 67 38.25 -11.19 21.64
C LEU A 67 37.95 -10.29 22.83
N GLN A 68 36.77 -9.67 22.87
CA GLN A 68 36.34 -8.88 24.02
C GLN A 68 36.25 -9.75 25.28
N SER A 69 35.74 -10.98 25.17
CA SER A 69 35.66 -11.90 26.31
C SER A 69 37.03 -12.39 26.78
N SER A 70 37.99 -12.54 25.87
CA SER A 70 39.33 -13.07 26.17
C SER A 70 40.33 -12.00 26.62
N PHE A 71 40.27 -10.81 26.03
CA PHE A 71 41.27 -9.75 26.20
C PHE A 71 40.70 -8.47 26.82
N GLY A 72 39.39 -8.43 27.10
CA GLY A 72 38.73 -7.35 27.84
C GLY A 72 38.33 -6.14 26.99
N ALA A 73 38.13 -5.01 27.66
CA ALA A 73 37.49 -3.80 27.11
C ALA A 73 38.28 -3.06 26.01
N LEU A 74 39.48 -3.54 25.66
CA LEU A 74 40.25 -3.03 24.51
C LEU A 74 39.57 -3.40 23.18
N TYR A 75 38.69 -4.41 23.17
CA TYR A 75 37.90 -4.80 22.02
C TYR A 75 36.46 -4.31 22.21
N VAL A 76 36.02 -3.42 21.30
CA VAL A 76 34.66 -2.89 21.29
C VAL A 76 33.73 -3.92 20.63
N PRO A 77 32.57 -4.24 21.23
CA PRO A 77 31.60 -5.12 20.61
C PRO A 77 31.10 -4.48 19.31
N SER A 78 31.22 -5.21 18.21
CA SER A 78 30.62 -4.82 16.94
C SER A 78 29.21 -5.39 16.81
N ASP A 79 28.40 -4.69 16.03
CA ASP A 79 27.06 -5.12 15.63
C ASP A 79 26.89 -4.86 14.13
N TYR A 80 27.76 -5.51 13.35
CA TYR A 80 27.79 -5.40 11.90
C TYR A 80 26.56 -6.07 11.27
N GLU A 81 26.03 -7.12 11.88
CA GLU A 81 24.82 -7.79 11.43
C GLU A 81 23.63 -6.81 11.39
N ASN A 82 23.35 -6.10 12.49
CA ASN A 82 22.25 -5.13 12.51
C ASN A 82 22.53 -3.93 11.60
N GLN A 83 23.79 -3.51 11.45
CA GLN A 83 24.14 -2.46 10.50
C GLN A 83 23.87 -2.89 9.05
N CYS A 84 24.21 -4.11 8.67
CA CYS A 84 23.86 -4.67 7.37
C CYS A 84 22.34 -4.72 7.19
N ALA A 85 21.59 -5.17 8.20
CA ALA A 85 20.13 -5.20 8.16
C ALA A 85 19.52 -3.80 7.96
N ALA A 86 20.05 -2.79 8.65
CA ALA A 86 19.60 -1.40 8.53
C ALA A 86 19.82 -0.82 7.12
N ILE A 87 20.99 -1.05 6.52
CA ILE A 87 21.30 -0.56 5.17
C ILE A 87 20.42 -1.24 4.12
N ILE A 88 20.24 -2.56 4.23
CA ILE A 88 19.37 -3.33 3.30
C ILE A 88 17.93 -2.85 3.41
N THR A 89 17.42 -2.67 4.63
CA THR A 89 16.06 -2.17 4.88
C THR A 89 15.88 -0.77 4.31
N THR A 90 16.86 0.11 4.50
CA THR A 90 16.84 1.47 3.94
C THR A 90 16.79 1.45 2.42
N ARG A 91 17.65 0.63 1.78
CA ARG A 91 17.67 0.49 0.30
C ARG A 91 16.34 -0.05 -0.23
N ARG A 92 15.77 -1.07 0.41
CA ARG A 92 14.46 -1.61 0.05
C ARG A 92 13.36 -0.58 0.22
N GLY A 93 13.38 0.20 1.30
CA GLY A 93 12.40 1.26 1.56
C GLY A 93 12.42 2.35 0.47
N ILE A 94 13.63 2.81 0.08
CA ILE A 94 13.80 3.78 -1.00
C ILE A 94 13.35 3.19 -2.34
N ALA A 95 13.77 1.96 -2.66
CA ALA A 95 13.37 1.32 -3.91
C ALA A 95 11.85 1.15 -3.98
N TYR A 96 11.21 0.72 -2.89
CA TYR A 96 9.77 0.53 -2.83
C TYR A 96 9.01 1.84 -2.98
N SER A 97 9.43 2.91 -2.29
CA SER A 97 8.75 4.21 -2.38
C SER A 97 8.84 4.80 -3.80
N VAL A 98 10.00 4.68 -4.44
CA VAL A 98 10.20 5.10 -5.84
C VAL A 98 9.39 4.23 -6.80
N LEU A 99 9.34 2.92 -6.58
CA LEU A 99 8.55 1.98 -7.39
C LEU A 99 7.05 2.31 -7.32
N VAL A 100 6.51 2.53 -6.13
CA VAL A 100 5.09 2.85 -5.93
C VAL A 100 4.75 4.20 -6.58
N THR A 101 5.57 5.22 -6.35
CA THR A 101 5.33 6.56 -6.89
C THR A 101 5.47 6.59 -8.40
N GLY A 102 6.55 6.00 -8.94
CA GLY A 102 6.78 5.87 -10.37
C GLY A 102 5.73 5.02 -11.07
N GLY A 103 5.31 3.92 -10.44
CA GLY A 103 4.25 3.04 -10.92
C GLY A 103 2.90 3.75 -10.98
N ALA A 104 2.57 4.59 -9.98
CA ALA A 104 1.36 5.40 -9.99
C ALA A 104 1.38 6.45 -11.12
N LEU A 105 2.52 7.12 -11.34
CA LEU A 105 2.68 8.08 -12.44
C LEU A 105 2.55 7.39 -13.81
N LEU A 106 3.20 6.24 -13.98
CA LEU A 106 3.11 5.45 -15.21
C LEU A 106 1.67 4.97 -15.44
N GLY A 107 1.04 4.39 -14.41
CA GLY A 107 -0.32 3.86 -14.48
C GLY A 107 -1.35 4.94 -14.79
N THR A 108 -1.23 6.13 -14.19
CA THR A 108 -2.11 7.26 -14.49
C THR A 108 -1.91 7.76 -15.92
N ALA A 109 -0.66 7.88 -16.41
CA ALA A 109 -0.38 8.24 -17.79
C ALA A 109 -0.98 7.23 -18.79
N LEU A 110 -0.89 5.93 -18.50
CA LEU A 110 -1.48 4.86 -19.31
C LEU A 110 -3.00 4.91 -19.30
N LEU A 111 -3.65 5.05 -18.13
CA LEU A 111 -5.10 5.14 -18.01
C LEU A 111 -5.67 6.34 -18.78
N LEU A 112 -5.02 7.50 -18.67
CA LEU A 112 -5.41 8.68 -19.44
C LEU A 112 -5.27 8.44 -20.95
N SER A 113 -4.23 7.70 -21.37
CA SER A 113 -3.96 7.31 -22.77
C SER A 113 -5.00 6.38 -23.33
N LEU A 114 -5.36 5.35 -22.59
CA LEU A 114 -6.43 4.44 -22.96
C LEU A 114 -7.79 5.14 -23.02
N ARG A 115 -8.08 6.04 -22.08
CA ARG A 115 -9.31 6.86 -22.10
C ARG A 115 -9.35 7.77 -23.33
N ALA A 116 -8.26 8.47 -23.63
CA ALA A 116 -8.20 9.38 -24.77
C ALA A 116 -8.32 8.65 -26.12
N ALA A 117 -7.82 7.42 -26.19
CA ALA A 117 -7.95 6.55 -27.35
C ALA A 117 -9.33 5.85 -27.44
N GLY A 118 -10.24 6.09 -26.49
CA GLY A 118 -11.59 5.52 -26.49
C GLY A 118 -11.68 4.06 -26.04
N PHE A 119 -10.58 3.47 -25.56
CA PHE A 119 -10.57 2.08 -25.07
C PHE A 119 -11.25 1.91 -23.71
N ILE A 120 -11.35 2.97 -22.91
CA ILE A 120 -11.97 2.93 -21.59
C ILE A 120 -12.96 4.08 -21.47
N ASP A 121 -14.24 3.75 -21.33
CA ASP A 121 -15.28 4.72 -20.98
C ASP A 121 -15.55 4.69 -19.47
N LEU A 122 -14.87 5.58 -18.74
CA LEU A 122 -15.07 5.80 -17.31
C LEU A 122 -16.30 6.70 -17.03
N SER A 123 -17.21 6.88 -18.00
CA SER A 123 -18.38 7.72 -17.82
C SER A 123 -19.22 7.25 -16.63
N ARG A 124 -19.64 8.22 -15.81
CA ARG A 124 -20.52 8.05 -14.64
C ARG A 124 -21.84 7.33 -15.00
N GLU A 125 -22.23 7.41 -16.27
CA GLU A 125 -23.34 6.67 -16.88
C GLU A 125 -23.15 5.15 -16.83
N SER A 126 -21.94 4.64 -17.06
CA SER A 126 -21.62 3.21 -17.04
C SER A 126 -21.81 2.61 -15.64
N PHE A 127 -21.34 3.32 -14.60
CA PHE A 127 -21.57 2.96 -13.21
C PHE A 127 -23.06 3.03 -12.83
N ARG A 128 -23.80 4.01 -13.36
CA ARG A 128 -25.25 4.14 -13.11
C ARG A 128 -26.06 3.03 -13.80
N LYS A 129 -25.64 2.58 -14.99
CA LYS A 129 -26.21 1.43 -15.69
C LYS A 129 -25.88 0.11 -14.97
N ALA A 130 -24.63 -0.08 -14.54
CA ALA A 130 -24.22 -1.24 -13.75
C ALA A 130 -24.94 -1.32 -12.38
N SER A 131 -25.21 -0.16 -11.75
CA SER A 131 -26.01 -0.07 -10.53
C SER A 131 -27.48 -0.39 -10.77
N LYS A 132 -28.10 0.11 -11.85
CA LYS A 132 -29.49 -0.21 -12.20
C LYS A 132 -29.68 -1.70 -12.52
N GLN A 133 -28.67 -2.36 -13.09
CA GLN A 133 -28.74 -3.77 -13.44
C GLN A 133 -28.66 -4.73 -12.23
N ARG A 134 -28.21 -4.26 -11.06
CA ARG A 134 -28.34 -5.00 -9.79
C ARG A 134 -29.72 -4.87 -9.13
N VAL A 135 -30.56 -3.95 -9.60
CA VAL A 135 -31.98 -3.89 -9.19
C VAL A 135 -32.79 -4.63 -10.24
N ALA A 136 -32.56 -5.94 -10.37
CA ALA A 136 -33.61 -6.79 -10.92
C ALA A 136 -34.82 -6.65 -9.96
N PRO A 137 -36.04 -6.39 -10.47
CA PRO A 137 -37.21 -6.35 -9.61
C PRO A 137 -37.37 -7.76 -9.02
N VAL A 138 -37.11 -7.90 -7.73
CA VAL A 138 -37.66 -9.01 -6.96
C VAL A 138 -39.17 -8.93 -7.18
N LEU A 139 -39.72 -9.89 -7.93
CA LEU A 139 -41.16 -10.09 -8.03
C LEU A 139 -41.67 -10.40 -6.63
N ILE A 140 -42.09 -9.36 -5.91
CA ILE A 140 -42.88 -9.48 -4.70
C ILE A 140 -44.26 -9.99 -5.15
N PRO A 141 -44.71 -11.19 -4.74
CA PRO A 141 -46.05 -11.65 -5.03
C PRO A 141 -47.05 -10.69 -4.37
N LYS A 142 -47.89 -10.09 -5.20
CA LYS A 142 -48.98 -9.21 -4.80
C LYS A 142 -50.04 -10.06 -4.10
N SER A 143 -50.04 -10.08 -2.76
CA SER A 143 -51.20 -10.50 -1.97
C SER A 143 -51.57 -9.37 -1.00
N SER A 144 -52.51 -8.54 -1.44
CA SER A 144 -53.22 -7.59 -0.60
C SER A 144 -54.43 -8.27 0.01
N PRO A 145 -54.59 -8.35 1.34
CA PRO A 145 -55.90 -8.52 1.94
C PRO A 145 -56.63 -7.18 2.05
N PRO A 146 -57.98 -7.17 1.98
CA PRO A 146 -58.80 -5.96 1.90
C PRO A 146 -58.81 -5.13 3.21
N PRO A 147 -59.16 -3.84 3.14
CA PRO A 147 -59.12 -2.93 4.30
C PRO A 147 -60.26 -3.25 5.28
N MET A 148 -59.92 -3.78 6.45
CA MET A 148 -60.87 -3.91 7.55
C MET A 148 -60.92 -2.59 8.34
N ARG A 149 -62.12 -1.98 8.40
CA ARG A 149 -62.44 -0.84 9.26
C ARG A 149 -62.41 -1.29 10.73
N TYR A 150 -61.59 -0.66 11.56
CA TYR A 150 -61.75 -0.65 13.01
C TYR A 150 -61.35 0.74 13.54
N TYR A 151 -62.32 1.66 13.49
CA TYR A 151 -62.36 2.84 14.36
C TYR A 151 -63.56 2.57 15.27
N GLU A 152 -63.32 2.29 16.56
CA GLU A 152 -64.25 2.47 17.71
C GLU A 152 -63.83 1.66 18.96
N ASP A 153 -62.53 1.56 19.30
CA ASP A 153 -62.14 0.88 20.56
C ASP A 153 -61.01 1.56 21.37
N LEU A 154 -60.60 2.78 21.01
CA LEU A 154 -59.56 3.50 21.77
C LEU A 154 -60.04 4.07 23.11
N ASP A 155 -61.34 4.28 23.31
CA ASP A 155 -61.87 4.77 24.59
C ASP A 155 -62.05 3.65 25.62
N LEU A 156 -62.20 2.39 25.19
CA LEU A 156 -62.32 1.24 26.09
C LEU A 156 -60.95 0.85 26.69
N VAL A 157 -59.86 0.99 25.93
CA VAL A 157 -58.50 0.71 26.41
C VAL A 157 -58.02 1.78 27.39
N ARG A 158 -58.46 3.03 27.22
CA ARG A 158 -58.07 4.18 28.06
C ARG A 158 -58.64 4.12 29.48
N MET A 159 -59.72 3.38 29.73
CA MET A 159 -60.26 3.14 31.08
C MET A 159 -59.60 1.95 31.80
N SER A 160 -58.86 1.07 31.11
CA SER A 160 -58.19 -0.09 31.73
C SER A 160 -56.76 0.19 32.24
N LEU A 161 -56.12 1.26 31.74
CA LEU A 161 -54.82 1.71 32.20
C LEU A 161 -55.01 2.80 33.24
N GLY A 162 -55.09 2.39 34.51
CA GLY A 162 -55.13 3.24 35.70
C GLY A 162 -53.87 4.09 35.87
N ILE A 163 -53.62 5.01 34.95
CA ILE A 163 -52.54 5.98 35.01
C ILE A 163 -53.10 7.22 35.71
N ARG A 164 -52.83 7.34 37.01
CA ARG A 164 -52.98 8.60 37.72
C ARG A 164 -51.95 9.58 37.19
N VAL A 165 -52.40 10.66 36.58
CA VAL A 165 -51.58 11.86 36.37
C VAL A 165 -51.46 12.53 37.73
N GLN A 166 -50.27 12.48 38.35
CA GLN A 166 -49.98 13.32 39.51
C GLN A 166 -49.78 14.77 39.02
N HIS A 167 -50.52 15.68 39.64
CA HIS A 167 -50.27 17.12 39.62
C HIS A 167 -49.08 17.46 40.50
#